data_AF-A0A7C8M755-F1
#
_entry.id   AF-A0A7C8M755-F1
#
_cell.length_a   1.000
_cell.length_b   1.000
_cell.length_c   1.000
_cell.angle_alpha   90.00
_cell.angle_beta   90.00
_cell.angle_gamma   90.00
#
_symmetry.space_group_name_H-M   'P 1'
#
loop_
_entity.id
_entity.type
_entity.pdbx_description
1 polymer ?
#
loop_
_entity_poly.entity_id
_entity_poly.type
_entity_poly.pdbx_seq_one_letter_code
_entity_poly.pdbx_strand_id
1 'polypeptide(L)'
;MPRARKQSNVDRLEALKPRRRDRAGQPNEILRSAVHRRSGRIATKAATPIVYREPSDPIDSDAEPTDDATSSYSGATTLAAKRGRGSGQDLDADFQQPASPVSTLTSDEDALPLSDDETDPSTSSSARPPIRRAARIARDTLFNLSNPSSQVASPRASTPLSIDLAPAVLALARSHSTRLPIYARPPALSRDRLTVDALTVHLYAAADTPDVWASALSSTRFNNGPRKHPPFRELYRLTEPHARDASEWAENIRWAKEQFRVFGSVTWTEYDYHLECVQEQRRETFWVSEEAIRAGGRRG
;
A
#
# COMPACT_ATOMS: atom_id res chain seq x y z
N MET A 1 52.56 -53.86 12.68
CA MET A 1 51.87 -52.80 11.90
C MET A 1 50.84 -52.11 12.82
N PRO A 2 51.19 -50.96 13.42
CA PRO A 2 50.36 -50.31 14.44
C PRO A 2 49.27 -49.42 13.82
N ARG A 3 48.09 -49.42 14.46
CA ARG A 3 46.88 -48.69 14.09
C ARG A 3 46.99 -47.21 14.46
N ALA A 4 46.77 -46.31 13.50
CA ALA A 4 46.71 -44.88 13.72
C ALA A 4 45.42 -44.50 14.48
N ARG A 5 45.62 -43.84 15.63
CA ARG A 5 44.60 -43.44 16.60
C ARG A 5 44.11 -42.02 16.26
N LYS A 6 42.79 -41.89 16.16
CA LYS A 6 42.04 -40.63 15.99
C LYS A 6 42.38 -39.64 17.11
N GLN A 7 42.67 -38.39 16.76
CA GLN A 7 42.62 -37.26 17.69
C GLN A 7 41.38 -36.43 17.39
N SER A 8 40.49 -36.39 18.39
CA SER A 8 39.27 -35.61 18.47
C SER A 8 39.59 -34.15 18.69
N ASN A 9 39.05 -33.28 17.84
CA ASN A 9 39.14 -31.83 17.96
C ASN A 9 37.88 -31.34 18.69
N VAL A 10 37.86 -31.53 20.00
CA VAL A 10 36.87 -30.97 20.92
C VAL A 10 37.70 -30.28 21.99
N ASP A 11 37.83 -28.95 21.87
CA ASP A 11 38.18 -27.99 22.94
C ASP A 11 38.70 -26.68 22.30
N ARG A 12 37.77 -25.86 21.79
CA ARG A 12 38.06 -24.45 21.49
C ARG A 12 36.82 -23.58 21.68
N LEU A 13 36.19 -23.72 22.84
CA LEU A 13 35.14 -22.84 23.33
C LEU A 13 35.43 -22.50 24.79
N GLU A 14 36.35 -21.57 25.05
CA GLU A 14 36.32 -20.78 26.28
C GLU A 14 36.93 -19.38 26.08
N ALA A 15 36.34 -18.42 26.79
CA ALA A 15 36.86 -17.10 27.14
C ALA A 15 36.67 -15.92 26.17
N LEU A 16 35.43 -15.44 26.06
CA LEU A 16 35.16 -14.00 25.88
C LEU A 16 34.12 -13.54 26.92
N LYS A 17 34.61 -13.24 28.14
CA LYS A 17 33.84 -12.55 29.19
C LYS A 17 33.70 -11.06 28.82
N PRO A 18 32.50 -10.46 28.86
CA PRO A 18 32.35 -9.01 28.70
C PRO A 18 32.87 -8.26 29.93
N ARG A 19 33.86 -7.37 29.71
CA ARG A 19 34.35 -6.39 30.69
C ARG A 19 33.24 -5.37 31.00
N ARG A 20 32.64 -5.48 32.19
CA ARG A 20 31.91 -4.39 32.83
C ARG A 20 32.88 -3.21 33.01
N ARG A 21 32.57 -2.08 32.37
CA ARG A 21 33.19 -0.79 32.69
C ARG A 21 32.29 -0.09 33.72
N ASP A 22 32.69 -0.20 34.97
CA ASP A 22 32.21 0.67 36.04
C ASP A 22 32.65 2.10 35.73
N ARG A 23 31.71 2.95 35.32
CA ARG A 23 31.94 4.39 35.17
C ARG A 23 31.54 5.06 36.48
N ALA A 24 32.48 5.03 37.43
CA ALA A 24 32.44 5.82 38.65
C ALA A 24 32.43 7.32 38.31
N GLY A 25 31.71 8.07 39.15
CA GLY A 25 31.27 9.43 38.90
C GLY A 25 32.35 10.51 38.90
N GLN A 26 31.94 11.64 38.35
CA GLN A 26 32.56 12.95 38.49
C GLN A 26 31.40 13.95 38.72
N PRO A 27 31.30 14.58 39.89
CA PRO A 27 30.42 15.72 40.09
C PRO A 27 31.15 16.98 39.58
N ASN A 28 30.59 17.66 38.58
CA ASN A 28 31.01 19.01 38.23
C ASN A 28 29.82 19.95 38.41
N GLU A 29 29.80 20.52 39.60
CA GLU A 29 29.02 21.68 39.96
C GLU A 29 29.80 22.95 39.54
N ILE A 30 29.06 24.00 39.21
CA ILE A 30 29.50 25.42 39.12
C ILE A 30 30.19 25.83 37.80
N LEU A 31 29.42 26.43 36.89
CA LEU A 31 29.57 27.87 36.57
C LEU A 31 28.43 28.38 35.69
N ARG A 32 27.76 29.38 36.26
CA ARG A 32 26.79 30.27 35.63
C ARG A 32 27.40 30.94 34.40
N SER A 33 26.73 30.87 33.25
CA SER A 33 26.82 31.94 32.26
C SER A 33 25.44 32.22 31.68
N ALA A 34 24.90 33.36 32.07
CA ALA A 34 23.70 33.95 31.52
C ALA A 34 23.98 34.37 30.07
N VAL A 35 23.52 33.59 29.10
CA VAL A 35 23.52 33.98 27.70
C VAL A 35 22.16 34.61 27.39
N HIS A 36 22.15 35.95 27.45
CA HIS A 36 21.16 36.79 26.79
C HIS A 36 21.10 36.44 25.30
N ARG A 37 20.04 35.77 24.86
CA ARG A 37 19.65 35.73 23.44
C ARG A 37 18.24 36.28 23.27
N ARG A 38 18.24 37.61 23.14
CA ARG A 38 17.49 38.42 22.17
C ARG A 38 16.20 37.79 21.64
N SER A 39 15.10 38.30 22.19
CA SER A 39 13.94 38.84 21.45
C SER A 39 14.12 38.90 19.93
N GLY A 40 13.22 38.22 19.22
CA GLY A 40 13.16 38.19 17.76
C GLY A 40 11.76 37.80 17.27
N ARG A 41 10.81 38.72 17.43
CA ARG A 41 9.58 38.90 16.64
C ARG A 41 8.69 37.68 16.39
N ILE A 42 7.71 37.53 17.28
CA ILE A 42 6.41 36.92 16.98
C ILE A 42 5.73 37.80 15.94
N ALA A 43 5.67 37.35 14.69
CA ALA A 43 4.79 37.94 13.68
C ALA A 43 3.36 37.51 13.98
N THR A 44 2.62 38.34 14.72
CA THR A 44 1.17 38.28 14.85
C THR A 44 0.56 38.56 13.48
N LYS A 45 0.20 37.51 12.74
CA LYS A 45 -0.61 37.66 11.52
C LYS A 45 -2.01 38.06 11.97
N ALA A 46 -2.40 39.26 11.61
CA ALA A 46 -3.67 39.88 11.97
C ALA A 46 -4.84 38.93 11.66
N ALA A 47 -5.65 38.68 12.69
CA ALA A 47 -6.96 38.09 12.56
C ALA A 47 -7.79 38.97 11.64
N THR A 48 -8.23 38.41 10.51
CA THR A 48 -9.34 38.97 9.73
C THR A 48 -10.57 39.00 10.63
N PRO A 49 -11.20 40.17 10.84
CA PRO A 49 -12.41 40.24 11.63
C PRO A 49 -13.52 39.45 10.92
N ILE A 50 -14.07 38.50 11.66
CA ILE A 50 -15.32 37.81 11.33
C ILE A 50 -16.40 38.89 11.32
N VAL A 51 -16.79 39.31 10.11
CA VAL A 51 -17.98 40.14 9.90
C VAL A 51 -19.18 39.23 10.14
N TYR A 52 -19.82 39.39 11.30
CA TYR A 52 -21.16 38.88 11.55
C TYR A 52 -22.12 39.55 10.57
N ARG A 53 -22.55 38.79 9.56
CA ARG A 53 -23.63 39.19 8.65
C ARG A 53 -24.94 38.82 9.33
N GLU A 54 -25.64 39.82 9.85
CA GLU A 54 -27.00 39.68 10.33
C GLU A 54 -27.94 39.22 9.19
N PRO A 55 -28.97 38.42 9.50
CA PRO A 55 -30.02 38.07 8.57
C PRO A 55 -31.15 39.10 8.67
N SER A 56 -31.38 39.85 7.60
CA SER A 56 -32.58 40.68 7.45
C SER A 56 -33.06 40.70 6.00
N ASP A 57 -34.14 39.95 5.80
CA ASP A 57 -35.34 40.18 4.99
C ASP A 57 -35.33 40.20 3.44
N PRO A 58 -36.48 39.79 2.82
CA PRO A 58 -36.59 39.41 1.41
C PRO A 58 -37.40 40.42 0.58
N ILE A 59 -36.83 40.92 -0.53
CA ILE A 59 -37.54 41.66 -1.61
C ILE A 59 -36.70 41.41 -2.88
N ASP A 60 -37.13 40.56 -3.82
CA ASP A 60 -38.01 40.83 -4.97
C ASP A 60 -37.38 41.72 -6.06
N SER A 61 -37.74 41.41 -7.32
CA SER A 61 -37.53 42.18 -8.57
C SER A 61 -36.29 41.89 -9.43
N ASP A 62 -36.53 41.08 -10.47
CA ASP A 62 -36.22 41.36 -11.89
C ASP A 62 -35.02 42.26 -12.22
N ALA A 63 -33.97 41.65 -12.76
CA ALA A 63 -32.99 42.34 -13.59
C ALA A 63 -32.58 41.42 -14.76
N GLU A 64 -33.03 41.82 -15.95
CA GLU A 64 -32.70 41.30 -17.27
C GLU A 64 -31.18 41.10 -17.49
N PRO A 65 -30.76 40.01 -18.16
CA PRO A 65 -29.37 39.85 -18.58
C PRO A 65 -29.10 40.69 -19.83
N THR A 66 -28.30 41.75 -19.69
CA THR A 66 -27.64 42.41 -20.82
C THR A 66 -26.57 41.51 -21.42
N ASP A 67 -26.82 41.08 -22.65
CA ASP A 67 -25.87 40.45 -23.55
C ASP A 67 -24.77 41.45 -23.93
N ASP A 68 -23.51 41.17 -23.57
CA ASP A 68 -22.37 41.79 -24.23
C ASP A 68 -21.47 40.71 -24.85
N ALA A 69 -21.65 40.59 -26.16
CA ALA A 69 -20.83 39.83 -27.08
C ALA A 69 -19.59 40.64 -27.43
N THR A 70 -18.40 40.06 -27.27
CA THR A 70 -17.29 40.15 -28.25
C THR A 70 -16.07 39.36 -27.76
N SER A 71 -15.93 38.12 -28.24
CA SER A 71 -14.61 37.55 -28.48
C SER A 71 -14.73 36.47 -29.55
N SER A 72 -14.44 36.90 -30.77
CA SER A 72 -14.33 36.08 -31.96
C SER A 72 -13.08 35.19 -31.91
N TYR A 73 -13.26 34.00 -32.49
CA TYR A 73 -12.28 33.24 -33.30
C TYR A 73 -11.82 31.86 -32.77
N SER A 74 -12.60 30.87 -33.21
CA SER A 74 -12.23 29.57 -33.82
C SER A 74 -11.47 28.51 -32.99
N GLY A 75 -11.89 27.25 -32.92
CA GLY A 75 -13.03 26.58 -33.56
C GLY A 75 -13.07 25.08 -33.23
N ALA A 76 -14.31 24.57 -33.18
CA ALA A 76 -14.85 23.24 -33.49
C ALA A 76 -14.00 21.97 -33.23
N THR A 77 -14.53 20.93 -32.56
CA THR A 77 -15.74 20.21 -32.99
C THR A 77 -16.66 19.70 -31.87
N THR A 78 -17.95 19.87 -32.13
CA THR A 78 -19.17 19.36 -31.48
C THR A 78 -19.28 17.83 -31.57
N LEU A 79 -20.00 17.11 -30.69
CA LEU A 79 -21.45 16.90 -30.66
C LEU A 79 -21.85 16.42 -29.23
N ALA A 80 -22.75 17.09 -28.52
CA ALA A 80 -24.20 16.81 -28.46
C ALA A 80 -24.51 15.31 -28.24
N ALA A 81 -25.15 14.87 -27.14
CA ALA A 81 -26.53 15.24 -26.83
C ALA A 81 -26.89 15.17 -25.33
N LYS A 82 -27.67 16.18 -24.98
CA LYS A 82 -28.44 16.45 -23.76
C LYS A 82 -29.74 15.62 -23.78
N ARG A 83 -30.18 15.12 -22.61
CA ARG A 83 -31.55 15.20 -22.05
C ARG A 83 -31.88 13.98 -21.19
N GLY A 84 -32.37 14.25 -19.98
CA GLY A 84 -32.99 13.24 -19.13
C GLY A 84 -33.08 13.63 -17.66
N ARG A 85 -33.75 14.75 -17.35
CA ARG A 85 -34.30 14.97 -16.00
C ARG A 85 -35.56 14.12 -15.85
N GLY A 86 -35.59 13.26 -14.84
CA GLY A 86 -36.78 12.82 -14.10
C GLY A 86 -36.34 12.82 -12.63
N SER A 87 -36.88 13.61 -11.70
CA SER A 87 -38.28 13.86 -11.35
C SER A 87 -39.03 12.56 -11.11
N GLY A 88 -39.08 12.13 -9.85
CA GLY A 88 -40.02 11.09 -9.43
C GLY A 88 -39.57 10.31 -8.20
N GLN A 89 -40.23 10.62 -7.09
CA GLN A 89 -40.65 9.70 -6.03
C GLN A 89 -39.67 9.42 -4.89
N ASP A 90 -39.88 10.20 -3.84
CA ASP A 90 -39.95 9.72 -2.47
C ASP A 90 -40.70 8.38 -2.42
N LEU A 91 -39.96 7.31 -2.11
CA LEU A 91 -40.51 6.08 -1.58
C LEU A 91 -39.89 5.85 -0.21
N ASP A 92 -40.58 6.43 0.76
CA ASP A 92 -40.58 6.02 2.15
C ASP A 92 -41.09 4.56 2.16
N ALA A 93 -40.15 3.62 2.23
CA ALA A 93 -40.44 2.20 2.33
C ALA A 93 -39.89 1.71 3.66
N ASP A 94 -40.80 1.64 4.63
CA ASP A 94 -40.74 0.84 5.85
C ASP A 94 -40.10 -0.52 5.57
N PHE A 95 -38.79 -0.63 5.79
CA PHE A 95 -38.12 -1.90 5.87
C PHE A 95 -38.31 -2.45 7.29
N GLN A 96 -39.50 -3.00 7.53
CA GLN A 96 -39.75 -3.86 8.69
C GLN A 96 -38.85 -5.09 8.56
N GLN A 97 -37.82 -5.19 9.41
CA GLN A 97 -37.08 -6.42 9.59
C GLN A 97 -38.04 -7.47 10.20
N PRO A 98 -38.30 -8.62 9.53
CA PRO A 98 -38.96 -9.71 10.20
C PRO A 98 -38.02 -10.24 11.29
N ALA A 99 -38.51 -10.20 12.53
CA ALA A 99 -37.89 -10.85 13.68
C ALA A 99 -37.55 -12.29 13.32
N SER A 100 -36.25 -12.61 13.31
CA SER A 100 -35.79 -13.98 13.18
C SER A 100 -36.06 -14.70 14.50
N PRO A 101 -36.78 -15.84 14.50
CA PRO A 101 -36.97 -16.61 15.72
C PRO A 101 -35.65 -17.22 16.18
N VAL A 102 -35.41 -17.09 17.48
CA VAL A 102 -34.44 -17.87 18.25
C VAL A 102 -34.70 -19.35 18.00
N SER A 103 -33.80 -20.01 17.27
CA SER A 103 -33.69 -21.47 17.24
C SER A 103 -32.70 -21.91 18.30
N THR A 104 -33.24 -22.24 19.47
CA THR A 104 -32.58 -23.01 20.52
C THR A 104 -32.81 -24.49 20.22
N LEU A 105 -31.78 -25.21 19.75
CA LEU A 105 -31.68 -26.68 19.75
C LEU A 105 -30.18 -26.98 19.98
N THR A 106 -29.67 -27.27 21.18
CA THR A 106 -29.73 -28.52 21.97
C THR A 106 -29.55 -29.82 21.19
N SER A 107 -28.52 -30.57 21.63
CA SER A 107 -28.32 -32.02 21.52
C SER A 107 -27.92 -32.55 20.14
N ASP A 108 -27.18 -33.64 20.00
CA ASP A 108 -26.29 -34.46 20.82
C ASP A 108 -25.62 -35.40 19.79
N GLU A 109 -24.39 -35.82 20.07
CA GLU A 109 -23.83 -37.16 19.85
C GLU A 109 -24.39 -38.09 18.74
N ASP A 110 -23.43 -38.64 18.00
CA ASP A 110 -23.33 -40.04 17.57
C ASP A 110 -23.88 -40.57 16.23
N ALA A 111 -23.03 -41.44 15.68
CA ALA A 111 -23.26 -42.55 14.75
C ALA A 111 -23.35 -42.29 13.21
N LEU A 112 -22.29 -42.74 12.53
CA LEU A 112 -22.29 -43.22 11.14
C LEU A 112 -23.30 -44.39 10.97
N PRO A 113 -23.86 -44.62 9.77
CA PRO A 113 -23.22 -45.59 8.86
C PRO A 113 -23.37 -45.30 7.35
N LEU A 114 -22.54 -46.02 6.59
CA LEU A 114 -22.58 -46.19 5.13
C LEU A 114 -23.97 -46.56 4.59
N SER A 115 -24.29 -46.05 3.41
CA SER A 115 -24.99 -46.82 2.38
C SER A 115 -24.67 -46.30 0.98
N ASP A 116 -24.11 -47.18 0.16
CA ASP A 116 -24.16 -47.12 -1.30
C ASP A 116 -25.61 -47.28 -1.76
N ASP A 117 -26.08 -46.41 -2.65
CA ASP A 117 -27.20 -46.75 -3.54
C ASP A 117 -27.08 -45.99 -4.87
N GLU A 118 -26.94 -46.75 -5.95
CA GLU A 118 -27.10 -46.31 -7.32
C GLU A 118 -28.59 -46.13 -7.61
N THR A 119 -29.01 -44.94 -8.05
CA THR A 119 -30.15 -44.80 -8.98
C THR A 119 -30.16 -43.43 -9.65
N ASP A 120 -29.64 -43.37 -10.88
CA ASP A 120 -30.23 -42.56 -11.96
C ASP A 120 -31.58 -43.18 -12.38
N PRO A 121 -32.51 -42.54 -13.14
CA PRO A 121 -32.40 -41.26 -13.87
C PRO A 121 -33.65 -40.35 -13.67
N SER A 122 -33.56 -39.05 -13.99
CA SER A 122 -34.66 -38.31 -14.65
C SER A 122 -34.27 -36.89 -15.06
N THR A 123 -34.05 -36.80 -16.36
CA THR A 123 -33.86 -35.62 -17.21
C THR A 123 -35.07 -34.69 -17.14
N SER A 124 -34.95 -33.52 -16.52
CA SER A 124 -35.91 -32.42 -16.71
C SER A 124 -35.34 -31.39 -17.70
N SER A 125 -35.84 -31.47 -18.93
CA SER A 125 -35.51 -30.60 -20.05
C SER A 125 -36.20 -29.24 -19.91
N SER A 126 -35.55 -28.32 -19.19
CA SER A 126 -35.93 -26.90 -19.23
C SER A 126 -35.55 -26.30 -20.59
N ALA A 127 -36.54 -26.15 -21.47
CA ALA A 127 -36.42 -25.50 -22.77
C ALA A 127 -35.87 -24.06 -22.63
N ARG A 128 -34.63 -23.85 -23.09
CA ARG A 128 -34.01 -22.52 -23.18
C ARG A 128 -34.36 -21.87 -24.52
N PRO A 129 -34.74 -20.58 -24.55
CA PRO A 129 -35.08 -19.88 -25.79
C PRO A 129 -33.85 -19.71 -26.72
N PRO A 130 -34.03 -19.81 -28.06
CA PRO A 130 -32.95 -19.80 -29.03
C PRO A 130 -32.50 -18.36 -29.35
N ILE A 131 -31.77 -17.71 -28.44
CA ILE A 131 -31.24 -16.35 -28.68
C ILE A 131 -29.75 -16.29 -28.36
N ARG A 132 -28.91 -17.24 -28.81
CA ARG A 132 -27.44 -17.16 -28.63
C ARG A 132 -26.60 -17.78 -29.74
N ARG A 133 -27.04 -17.77 -31.01
CA ARG A 133 -26.16 -18.21 -32.12
C ARG A 133 -25.24 -17.10 -32.64
N ALA A 134 -25.67 -15.84 -32.66
CA ALA A 134 -24.83 -14.72 -33.11
C ALA A 134 -23.65 -14.41 -32.17
N ALA A 135 -23.83 -14.56 -30.85
CA ALA A 135 -22.79 -14.27 -29.86
C ALA A 135 -21.64 -15.30 -29.81
N ARG A 136 -21.87 -16.52 -30.34
CA ARG A 136 -20.83 -17.56 -30.40
C ARG A 136 -19.89 -17.32 -31.59
N ILE A 137 -20.46 -16.94 -32.74
CA ILE A 137 -19.69 -16.61 -33.95
C ILE A 137 -18.77 -15.40 -33.72
N ALA A 138 -19.23 -14.37 -32.99
CA ALA A 138 -18.39 -13.22 -32.64
C ALA A 138 -17.24 -13.54 -31.67
N ARG A 139 -17.35 -14.61 -30.86
CA ARG A 139 -16.26 -15.05 -29.99
C ARG A 139 -15.21 -15.86 -30.75
N ASP A 140 -15.63 -16.67 -31.72
CA ASP A 140 -14.71 -17.45 -32.55
C ASP A 140 -13.92 -16.55 -33.54
N THR A 141 -14.50 -15.45 -34.01
CA THR A 141 -13.78 -14.48 -34.87
C THR A 141 -12.74 -13.67 -34.09
N LEU A 142 -12.99 -13.34 -32.82
CA LEU A 142 -12.00 -12.66 -31.97
C LEU A 142 -10.84 -13.58 -31.56
N PHE A 143 -11.11 -14.88 -31.33
CA PHE A 143 -10.05 -15.83 -31.01
C PHE A 143 -9.09 -16.05 -32.19
N ASN A 144 -9.60 -16.09 -33.43
CA ASN A 144 -8.77 -16.27 -34.62
C ASN A 144 -7.96 -15.03 -35.05
N LEU A 145 -8.39 -13.81 -34.68
CA LEU A 145 -7.59 -12.59 -34.91
C LEU A 145 -6.51 -12.37 -33.85
N SER A 146 -6.58 -13.09 -32.72
CA SER A 146 -5.61 -12.98 -31.62
C SER A 146 -4.39 -13.89 -31.73
N ASN A 147 -4.23 -14.60 -32.86
CA ASN A 147 -3.06 -15.44 -33.12
C ASN A 147 -2.15 -14.83 -34.19
N PRO A 148 -1.44 -13.71 -33.91
CA PRO A 148 -0.30 -13.36 -34.71
C PRO A 148 0.77 -14.42 -34.46
N SER A 149 0.85 -15.41 -35.34
CA SER A 149 2.05 -16.21 -35.58
C SER A 149 3.14 -15.29 -36.15
N SER A 150 3.53 -14.29 -35.38
CA SER A 150 4.83 -13.66 -35.48
C SER A 150 5.76 -14.58 -34.70
N GLN A 151 6.43 -15.47 -35.45
CA GLN A 151 7.73 -15.97 -35.07
C GLN A 151 8.68 -14.77 -34.97
N VAL A 152 8.53 -13.96 -33.91
CA VAL A 152 9.56 -13.03 -33.49
C VAL A 152 10.65 -13.92 -32.94
N ALA A 153 11.74 -14.02 -33.71
CA ALA A 153 12.95 -14.69 -33.32
C ALA A 153 13.20 -14.45 -31.83
N SER A 154 13.15 -15.54 -31.06
CA SER A 154 13.48 -15.55 -29.64
C SER A 154 14.76 -14.73 -29.46
N PRO A 155 14.75 -13.62 -28.70
CA PRO A 155 15.96 -12.84 -28.49
C PRO A 155 16.95 -13.82 -27.87
N ARG A 156 17.99 -14.15 -28.65
CA ARG A 156 19.11 -14.97 -28.23
C ARG A 156 19.46 -14.53 -26.82
N ALA A 157 19.47 -15.49 -25.89
CA ALA A 157 19.96 -15.32 -24.53
C ALA A 157 21.18 -14.41 -24.58
N SER A 158 20.98 -13.14 -24.23
CA SER A 158 22.06 -12.19 -24.12
C SER A 158 22.96 -12.78 -23.06
N THR A 159 24.13 -13.23 -23.48
CA THR A 159 25.21 -13.58 -22.56
C THR A 159 25.27 -12.49 -21.52
N PRO A 160 25.22 -12.81 -20.21
CA PRO A 160 25.35 -11.80 -19.19
C PRO A 160 26.62 -11.05 -19.52
N LEU A 161 26.47 -9.77 -19.89
CA LEU A 161 27.61 -8.91 -20.09
C LEU A 161 28.25 -8.82 -18.71
N SER A 162 29.27 -9.65 -18.48
CA SER A 162 30.25 -9.43 -17.43
C SER A 162 30.98 -8.16 -17.81
N ILE A 163 30.32 -7.03 -17.56
CA ILE A 163 30.95 -5.72 -17.66
C ILE A 163 31.97 -5.74 -16.53
N ASP A 164 33.24 -5.94 -16.88
CA ASP A 164 34.34 -5.69 -15.97
C ASP A 164 34.36 -4.19 -15.67
N LEU A 165 33.54 -3.77 -14.69
CA LEU A 165 33.53 -2.40 -14.22
C LEU A 165 34.88 -2.13 -13.56
N ALA A 166 35.62 -1.17 -14.09
CA ALA A 166 36.88 -0.73 -13.52
C ALA A 166 36.71 -0.41 -12.02
N PRO A 167 37.66 -0.80 -11.15
CA PRO A 167 37.55 -0.62 -9.71
C PRO A 167 37.35 0.85 -9.28
N ALA A 168 37.83 1.79 -10.10
CA ALA A 168 37.58 3.22 -9.92
C ALA A 168 36.09 3.59 -10.04
N VAL A 169 35.35 2.99 -10.99
CA VAL A 169 33.92 3.22 -11.17
C VAL A 169 33.14 2.65 -9.99
N LEU A 170 33.54 1.49 -9.47
CA LEU A 170 32.97 0.93 -8.24
C LEU A 170 33.25 1.81 -7.02
N ALA A 171 34.45 2.39 -6.90
CA ALA A 171 34.78 3.31 -5.81
C ALA A 171 33.96 4.61 -5.89
N LEU A 172 33.75 5.12 -7.10
CA LEU A 172 32.96 6.33 -7.35
C LEU A 172 31.45 6.05 -7.13
N ALA A 173 30.96 4.88 -7.52
CA ALA A 173 29.60 4.44 -7.19
C ALA A 173 29.40 4.31 -5.67
N ARG A 174 30.42 3.83 -4.93
CA ARG A 174 30.39 3.78 -3.46
C ARG A 174 30.53 5.16 -2.82
N SER A 175 31.21 6.12 -3.44
CA SER A 175 31.32 7.49 -2.90
C SER A 175 30.01 8.29 -3.06
N HIS A 176 29.12 7.86 -3.95
CA HIS A 176 27.72 8.31 -3.98
C HIS A 176 26.85 7.74 -2.84
N SER A 177 27.45 7.12 -1.82
CA SER A 177 26.82 6.59 -0.59
C SER A 177 25.90 7.57 0.15
N THR A 178 25.98 8.87 -0.11
CA THR A 178 25.06 9.86 0.43
C THR A 178 24.09 10.35 -0.63
N ARG A 179 23.31 9.44 -1.24
CA ARG A 179 22.09 9.88 -1.92
C ARG A 179 21.15 10.40 -0.85
N LEU A 180 21.01 11.72 -0.77
CA LEU A 180 19.95 12.31 0.05
C LEU A 180 18.63 11.91 -0.59
N PRO A 181 17.70 11.29 0.15
CA PRO A 181 16.41 10.96 -0.42
C PRO A 181 15.72 12.25 -0.86
N ILE A 182 15.02 12.20 -1.99
CA ILE A 182 14.25 13.35 -2.48
C ILE A 182 12.89 13.32 -1.77
N TYR A 183 12.47 14.46 -1.22
CA TYR A 183 11.17 14.57 -0.59
C TYR A 183 10.08 14.39 -1.64
N ALA A 184 9.22 13.40 -1.44
CA ALA A 184 8.02 13.22 -2.25
C ALA A 184 6.82 13.75 -1.48
N ARG A 185 6.08 14.68 -2.09
CA ARG A 185 4.88 15.24 -1.48
C ARG A 185 3.84 14.13 -1.35
N PRO A 186 3.42 13.78 -0.13
CA PRO A 186 2.56 12.64 0.04
C PRO A 186 1.09 13.05 -0.20
N PRO A 187 0.23 12.12 -0.63
CA PRO A 187 -1.19 12.39 -0.82
C PRO A 187 -1.84 12.85 0.49
N ALA A 188 -2.78 13.80 0.39
CA ALA A 188 -3.55 14.25 1.53
C ALA A 188 -4.58 13.18 1.88
N LEU A 189 -4.49 12.63 3.10
CA LEU A 189 -5.47 11.70 3.63
C LEU A 189 -6.53 12.42 4.45
N SER A 190 -7.78 11.95 4.39
CA SER A 190 -8.81 12.39 5.31
C SER A 190 -8.44 12.03 6.75
N ARG A 191 -8.82 12.91 7.69
CA ARG A 191 -8.63 12.70 9.13
C ARG A 191 -9.56 11.60 9.67
N ASP A 192 -10.75 11.51 9.10
CA ASP A 192 -11.80 10.57 9.53
C ASP A 192 -11.71 9.20 8.86
N ARG A 193 -10.57 8.89 8.20
CA ARG A 193 -10.38 7.57 7.60
C ARG A 193 -10.27 6.51 8.68
N LEU A 194 -10.68 5.30 8.34
CA LEU A 194 -10.43 4.12 9.19
C LEU A 194 -8.92 3.88 9.29
N THR A 195 -8.40 3.87 10.52
CA THR A 195 -7.00 3.54 10.83
C THR A 195 -6.94 2.38 11.80
N VAL A 196 -5.84 1.61 11.77
CA VAL A 196 -5.56 0.61 12.81
C VAL A 196 -5.09 1.32 14.07
N ASP A 197 -5.99 1.40 15.05
CA ASP A 197 -5.80 2.01 16.36
C ASP A 197 -5.74 0.94 17.48
N ALA A 198 -5.57 1.37 18.73
CA ALA A 198 -5.46 0.45 19.86
C ALA A 198 -6.73 -0.39 20.11
N LEU A 199 -7.90 0.08 19.65
CA LEU A 199 -9.18 -0.60 19.86
C LEU A 199 -9.44 -1.62 18.74
N THR A 200 -9.00 -1.33 17.51
CA THR A 200 -9.25 -2.16 16.32
C THR A 200 -8.08 -3.09 15.96
N VAL A 201 -6.90 -2.93 16.59
CA VAL A 201 -5.70 -3.74 16.28
C VAL A 201 -5.96 -5.25 16.34
N HIS A 202 -6.78 -5.72 17.31
CA HIS A 202 -7.11 -7.13 17.48
C HIS A 202 -7.87 -7.72 16.28
N LEU A 203 -8.65 -6.90 15.54
CA LEU A 203 -9.35 -7.33 14.32
C LEU A 203 -8.39 -7.63 13.16
N TYR A 204 -7.18 -7.06 13.23
CA TYR A 204 -6.17 -7.18 12.17
C TYR A 204 -4.94 -7.97 12.59
N ALA A 205 -4.82 -8.40 13.84
CA ALA A 205 -3.80 -9.34 14.25
C ALA A 205 -4.15 -10.77 13.79
N ALA A 206 -3.16 -11.64 13.65
CA ALA A 206 -3.39 -13.08 13.62
C ALA A 206 -3.81 -13.58 15.01
N ALA A 207 -4.66 -14.61 15.04
CA ALA A 207 -5.10 -15.25 16.27
C ALA A 207 -3.91 -15.75 17.08
N ASP A 208 -4.02 -15.69 18.41
CA ASP A 208 -3.05 -16.22 19.38
C ASP A 208 -1.63 -15.66 19.26
N THR A 209 -1.47 -14.46 18.69
CA THR A 209 -0.17 -13.80 18.61
C THR A 209 0.17 -13.06 19.91
N PRO A 210 1.37 -13.25 20.48
CA PRO A 210 1.78 -12.57 21.71
C PRO A 210 1.98 -11.06 21.50
N ASP A 211 2.35 -10.65 20.27
CA ASP A 211 2.47 -9.26 19.86
C ASP A 211 1.42 -8.93 18.80
N VAL A 212 0.28 -8.42 19.29
CA VAL A 212 -0.88 -8.05 18.48
C VAL A 212 -0.52 -6.96 17.47
N TRP A 213 0.35 -6.01 17.84
CA TRP A 213 0.74 -4.90 16.96
C TRP A 213 1.69 -5.34 15.85
N ALA A 214 2.74 -6.12 16.18
CA ALA A 214 3.65 -6.65 15.16
C ALA A 214 2.90 -7.55 14.17
N SER A 215 1.94 -8.33 14.67
CA SER A 215 1.08 -9.17 13.85
C SER A 215 0.16 -8.34 12.94
N ALA A 216 -0.55 -7.36 13.49
CA ALA A 216 -1.47 -6.50 12.74
C ALA A 216 -0.78 -5.62 11.69
N LEU A 217 0.45 -5.18 11.98
CA LEU A 217 1.28 -4.34 11.10
C LEU A 217 2.32 -5.15 10.34
N SER A 218 2.21 -6.48 10.31
CA SER A 218 3.14 -7.33 9.56
C SER A 218 3.04 -7.06 8.05
N SER A 219 4.18 -6.79 7.42
CA SER A 219 4.31 -6.59 5.97
C SER A 219 4.07 -7.86 5.16
N THR A 220 4.11 -9.03 5.79
CA THR A 220 3.95 -10.34 5.13
C THR A 220 2.58 -10.98 5.36
N ARG A 221 1.75 -10.42 6.25
CA ARG A 221 0.46 -11.00 6.67
C ARG A 221 -0.49 -11.31 5.51
N PHE A 222 -0.48 -10.51 4.45
CA PHE A 222 -1.38 -10.64 3.31
C PHE A 222 -0.64 -11.21 2.10
N ASN A 223 -0.07 -12.40 2.26
CA ASN A 223 0.70 -13.11 1.21
C ASN A 223 1.83 -12.26 0.62
N ASN A 224 2.63 -11.61 1.49
CA ASN A 224 3.73 -10.73 1.06
C ASN A 224 3.29 -9.59 0.13
N GLY A 225 2.08 -9.04 0.34
CA GLY A 225 1.55 -7.95 -0.46
C GLY A 225 0.66 -6.97 0.33
N PRO A 226 0.16 -5.94 -0.35
CA PRO A 226 -0.74 -4.95 0.25
C PRO A 226 -2.13 -5.53 0.51
N ARG A 227 -2.86 -4.91 1.45
CA ARG A 227 -4.28 -5.18 1.67
C ARG A 227 -5.11 -4.76 0.44
N LYS A 228 -6.13 -5.56 0.14
CA LYS A 228 -7.11 -5.26 -0.92
C LYS A 228 -8.32 -4.46 -0.46
N HIS A 229 -8.51 -4.35 0.86
CA HIS A 229 -9.68 -3.71 1.46
C HIS A 229 -9.27 -2.83 2.64
N PRO A 230 -10.04 -1.75 2.92
CA PRO A 230 -9.77 -0.88 4.05
C PRO A 230 -9.86 -1.61 5.40
N PRO A 231 -9.24 -1.07 6.46
CA PRO A 231 -8.37 0.11 6.46
C PRO A 231 -7.00 -0.18 5.84
N PHE A 232 -6.56 0.70 4.95
CA PHE A 232 -5.23 0.66 4.35
C PHE A 232 -4.21 1.15 5.38
N ARG A 233 -3.24 0.31 5.73
CA ARG A 233 -2.24 0.63 6.75
C ARG A 233 -1.25 1.66 6.23
N GLU A 234 -0.70 2.49 7.12
CA GLU A 234 0.39 3.39 6.74
C GLU A 234 1.70 2.60 6.55
N LEU A 235 2.37 2.78 5.42
CA LEU A 235 3.53 1.96 5.04
C LEU A 235 4.70 2.10 6.02
N TYR A 236 4.90 3.30 6.58
CA TYR A 236 5.99 3.55 7.54
C TYR A 236 5.80 2.79 8.87
N ARG A 237 4.57 2.39 9.21
CA ARG A 237 4.24 1.63 10.43
C ARG A 237 4.41 0.12 10.26
N LEU A 238 4.52 -0.36 9.02
CA LEU A 238 4.63 -1.80 8.77
C LEU A 238 5.96 -2.37 9.27
N THR A 239 5.98 -3.66 9.58
CA THR A 239 7.22 -4.36 9.94
C THR A 239 8.22 -4.33 8.79
N GLU A 240 9.51 -4.42 9.12
CA GLU A 240 10.55 -4.45 8.10
C GLU A 240 10.38 -5.68 7.18
N PRO A 241 10.30 -5.51 5.85
CA PRO A 241 10.29 -6.63 4.93
C PRO A 241 11.59 -7.45 5.05
N HIS A 242 11.52 -8.72 4.70
CA HIS A 242 12.69 -9.60 4.77
C HIS A 242 13.86 -9.03 3.94
N ALA A 243 15.09 -9.06 4.47
CA ALA A 243 16.25 -8.39 3.84
C ALA A 243 16.66 -8.93 2.45
N ARG A 244 16.14 -10.10 2.06
CA ARG A 244 16.33 -10.67 0.70
C ARG A 244 15.13 -10.44 -0.23
N ASP A 245 14.04 -9.90 0.31
CA ASP A 245 12.85 -9.58 -0.47
C ASP A 245 13.07 -8.24 -1.17
N ALA A 246 13.28 -8.31 -2.48
CA ALA A 246 13.43 -7.17 -3.38
C ALA A 246 12.19 -7.00 -4.27
N SER A 247 11.03 -7.52 -3.84
CA SER A 247 9.75 -7.26 -4.52
C SER A 247 9.41 -5.77 -4.48
N GLU A 248 8.61 -5.31 -5.46
CA GLU A 248 8.12 -3.92 -5.50
C GLU A 248 7.40 -3.52 -4.20
N TRP A 249 6.67 -4.46 -3.59
CA TRP A 249 6.01 -4.28 -2.30
C TRP A 249 7.00 -3.96 -1.18
N ALA A 250 8.04 -4.81 -1.02
CA ALA A 250 9.06 -4.62 0.00
C ALA A 250 9.81 -3.28 -0.19
N GLU A 251 10.13 -2.93 -1.43
CA GLU A 251 10.81 -1.69 -1.75
C GLU A 251 9.94 -0.44 -1.47
N ASN A 252 8.64 -0.50 -1.75
CA ASN A 252 7.72 0.60 -1.43
C ASN A 252 7.65 0.85 0.09
N ILE A 253 7.67 -0.20 0.91
CA ILE A 253 7.72 -0.07 2.38
C ILE A 253 9.02 0.60 2.81
N ARG A 254 10.18 0.13 2.32
CA ARG A 254 11.49 0.69 2.67
C ARG A 254 11.59 2.16 2.28
N TRP A 255 11.12 2.50 1.09
CA TRP A 255 11.07 3.88 0.62
C TRP A 255 10.20 4.74 1.53
N ALA A 256 8.99 4.28 1.88
CA ALA A 256 8.09 5.04 2.74
C ALA A 256 8.66 5.24 4.15
N LYS A 257 9.35 4.24 4.70
CA LYS A 257 10.07 4.36 5.97
C LYS A 257 11.21 5.36 5.91
N GLU A 258 11.94 5.42 4.81
CA GLU A 258 12.97 6.43 4.61
C GLU A 258 12.37 7.84 4.54
N GLN A 259 11.28 8.02 3.80
CA GLN A 259 10.56 9.30 3.74
C GLN A 259 10.05 9.73 5.12
N PHE A 260 9.55 8.79 5.93
CA PHE A 260 9.17 9.06 7.32
C PHE A 260 10.38 9.47 8.17
N ARG A 261 11.49 8.73 8.09
CA ARG A 261 12.70 8.98 8.88
C ARG A 261 13.32 10.34 8.56
N VAL A 262 13.37 10.73 7.28
CA VAL A 262 14.06 11.96 6.84
C VAL A 262 13.14 13.17 6.82
N PHE A 263 11.86 12.99 6.44
CA PHE A 263 10.93 14.11 6.22
C PHE A 263 9.69 14.07 7.11
N GLY A 264 9.50 13.05 7.93
CA GLY A 264 8.29 12.90 8.75
C GLY A 264 7.02 12.60 7.92
N SER A 265 7.15 12.04 6.72
CA SER A 265 6.00 11.69 5.87
C SER A 265 5.21 10.51 6.44
N VAL A 266 3.93 10.72 6.76
CA VAL A 266 3.06 9.73 7.43
C VAL A 266 1.86 9.27 6.59
N THR A 267 1.66 9.80 5.38
CA THR A 267 0.41 9.59 4.63
C THR A 267 0.52 8.61 3.46
N TRP A 268 1.67 7.96 3.27
CA TRP A 268 1.79 6.83 2.34
C TRP A 268 1.12 5.58 2.93
N THR A 269 0.20 4.96 2.20
CA THR A 269 -0.59 3.80 2.66
C THR A 269 -0.56 2.67 1.65
N GLU A 270 -1.15 1.53 2.02
CA GLU A 270 -1.38 0.37 1.16
C GLU A 270 -2.38 0.59 0.01
N TYR A 271 -2.91 1.80 -0.15
CA TYR A 271 -3.86 2.09 -1.22
C TYR A 271 -3.17 1.99 -2.59
N ASP A 272 -3.77 1.28 -3.56
CA ASP A 272 -3.13 0.95 -4.84
C ASP A 272 -2.57 2.19 -5.56
N TYR A 273 -3.35 3.28 -5.61
CA TYR A 273 -2.90 4.55 -6.19
C TYR A 273 -1.65 5.12 -5.51
N HIS A 274 -1.55 4.98 -4.18
CA HIS A 274 -0.36 5.43 -3.45
C HIS A 274 0.86 4.59 -3.81
N LEU A 275 0.69 3.28 -3.94
CA LEU A 275 1.77 2.36 -4.31
C LEU A 275 2.30 2.65 -5.73
N GLU A 276 1.40 2.97 -6.67
CA GLU A 276 1.76 3.40 -8.02
C GLU A 276 2.57 4.70 -8.00
N CYS A 277 2.12 5.72 -7.25
CA CYS A 277 2.87 6.97 -7.09
C CYS A 277 4.25 6.76 -6.47
N VAL A 278 4.36 5.90 -5.44
CA VAL A 278 5.67 5.55 -4.85
C VAL A 278 6.57 4.88 -5.90
N GLN A 279 6.03 3.95 -6.68
CA GLN A 279 6.79 3.25 -7.70
C GLN A 279 7.28 4.20 -8.80
N GLU A 280 6.42 5.11 -9.26
CA GLU A 280 6.77 6.15 -10.23
C GLU A 280 7.90 7.04 -9.69
N GLN A 281 7.75 7.54 -8.47
CA GLN A 281 8.77 8.36 -7.82
C GLN A 281 10.11 7.63 -7.69
N ARG A 282 10.09 6.34 -7.33
CA ARG A 282 11.30 5.51 -7.23
C ARG A 282 11.99 5.36 -8.59
N ARG A 283 11.21 5.15 -9.66
CA ARG A 283 11.73 5.05 -11.03
C ARG A 283 12.35 6.36 -11.50
N GLU A 284 11.66 7.48 -11.30
CA GLU A 284 12.13 8.81 -11.70
C GLU A 284 13.42 9.23 -10.98
N THR A 285 13.51 8.90 -9.69
CA THR A 285 14.66 9.27 -8.86
C THR A 285 15.77 8.22 -8.85
N PHE A 286 15.59 7.11 -9.58
CA PHE A 286 16.46 5.93 -9.54
C PHE A 286 16.75 5.47 -8.11
N TRP A 287 15.73 5.56 -7.25
CA TRP A 287 15.82 5.13 -5.86
C TRP A 287 15.75 3.61 -5.77
N VAL A 288 16.67 3.02 -5.01
CA VAL A 288 16.77 1.57 -4.77
C VAL A 288 17.25 1.38 -3.33
N SER A 289 16.68 0.41 -2.61
CA SER A 289 17.11 0.11 -1.25
C SER A 289 18.51 -0.54 -1.20
N GLU A 290 19.17 -0.42 -0.04
CA GLU A 290 20.44 -1.12 0.23
C GLU A 290 20.28 -2.65 0.15
N GLU A 291 19.12 -3.16 0.56
CA GLU A 291 18.75 -4.58 0.47
C GLU A 291 18.70 -5.05 -0.97
N ALA A 292 18.07 -4.28 -1.87
CA ALA A 292 17.99 -4.59 -3.28
C ALA A 292 19.36 -4.54 -3.96
N ILE A 293 20.22 -3.57 -3.61
CA ILE A 293 21.61 -3.50 -4.09
C ILE A 293 22.39 -4.76 -3.65
N ARG A 294 22.26 -5.15 -2.37
CA ARG A 294 22.94 -6.33 -1.81
C ARG A 294 22.43 -7.64 -2.43
N ALA A 295 21.14 -7.73 -2.75
CA ALA A 295 20.55 -8.91 -3.39
C ALA A 295 20.97 -9.04 -4.86
N GLY A 296 21.03 -7.92 -5.60
CA GLY A 296 21.47 -7.89 -7.01
C GLY A 296 22.93 -8.28 -7.19
N GLY A 297 23.81 -7.90 -6.25
CA GLY A 297 25.24 -8.22 -6.31
C GLY A 297 25.61 -9.71 -6.11
N ARG A 298 24.65 -10.60 -5.85
CA ARG A 298 24.89 -12.06 -5.69
C ARG A 298 24.52 -12.91 -6.90
N ARG A 299 24.02 -12.31 -7.98
CA ARG A 299 23.84 -13.02 -9.26
C ARG A 299 25.11 -12.83 -10.11
N GLY A 300 26.17 -13.53 -9.75
CA GLY A 300 27.46 -13.57 -10.45
C GLY A 300 28.11 -14.93 -10.29
#